data_AF-A0A8W8NCA3-F1
#
_entry.id   AF-A0A8W8NCA3-F1
#
_cell.length_a   1.000
_cell.length_b   1.000
_cell.length_c   1.000
_cell.angle_alpha   90.00
_cell.angle_beta   90.00
_cell.angle_gamma   90.00
#
_symmetry.space_group_name_H-M   'P 1'
#
loop_
_entity.id
_entity.type
_entity.pdbx_description
1 polymer ?
#
loop_
_entity_poly.entity_id
_entity_poly.type
_entity_poly.pdbx_seq_one_letter_code
_entity_poly.pdbx_strand_id
1 'polypeptide(L)'
;MAGLLTTAPVSDISTSVVDMNSTENCTTSGVTVAADIPPPHELWLTIILGVLVAFIVVVTVAGNVLVLLSFALERTIRQPTNYFIASLAVSDLLIGSFSMPCFTLYLLLGYWPLGELVCDLWLALDWTVCLASQYTVFFITVDRFFSVKIPAKYRHWRTEKKVVTMVSLTWIFPTLIFFTSIVGWQYFVGKRTVKPLQCEVQFMSDPLFTFLLTIGYYWIPLCVMIGLYGVLQI
;
A
#
# COMPACT_ATOMS: atom_id res chain seq x y z
N MET A 1 2.36 10.09 4.07
CA MET A 1 1.13 10.91 3.90
C MET A 1 -0.07 10.36 4.67
N ALA A 2 0.11 9.51 5.70
CA ALA A 2 -0.99 8.93 6.49
C ALA A 2 -1.20 9.63 7.86
N GLY A 3 -0.88 10.92 7.97
CA GLY A 3 -0.84 11.64 9.26
C GLY A 3 -1.83 12.80 9.42
N LEU A 4 -2.82 12.94 8.54
CA LEU A 4 -3.65 14.16 8.53
C LEU A 4 -5.12 13.91 8.20
N LEU A 5 -5.78 12.95 8.88
CA LEU A 5 -7.22 12.98 9.05
C LEU A 5 -7.54 12.56 10.49
N THR A 6 -8.13 13.50 11.21
CA THR A 6 -8.56 13.42 12.61
C THR A 6 -9.44 12.20 12.86
N THR A 7 -8.95 11.24 13.64
CA THR A 7 -9.80 10.22 14.25
C THR A 7 -10.57 10.87 15.40
N ALA A 8 -11.90 10.92 15.29
CA ALA A 8 -12.77 11.23 16.42
C ALA A 8 -12.53 10.18 17.53
N PRO A 9 -12.68 10.54 18.82
CA PRO A 9 -12.40 9.62 19.91
C PRO A 9 -13.45 8.51 19.90
N VAL A 10 -13.01 7.27 19.67
CA VAL A 10 -13.80 6.07 19.94
C VAL A 10 -14.03 6.06 21.46
N SER A 11 -15.27 6.32 21.87
CA SER A 11 -15.71 6.23 23.26
C SER A 11 -15.47 4.83 23.81
N ASP A 12 -15.02 4.78 25.06
CA ASP A 12 -14.63 3.56 25.78
C ASP A 12 -15.72 2.48 25.71
N ILE A 13 -15.45 1.40 24.97
CA ILE A 13 -16.19 0.15 25.13
C ILE A 13 -15.70 -0.44 26.45
N SER A 14 -16.52 -0.28 27.49
CA SER A 14 -16.34 -0.94 28.77
C SER A 14 -16.54 -2.45 28.54
N THR A 15 -15.44 -3.19 28.43
CA THR A 15 -15.46 -4.64 28.61
C THR A 15 -15.85 -4.91 30.05
N SER A 16 -17.12 -5.24 30.29
CA SER A 16 -17.51 -5.85 31.55
C SER A 16 -16.84 -7.22 31.61
N VAL A 17 -15.88 -7.35 32.55
CA VAL A 17 -15.36 -8.65 32.97
C VAL A 17 -16.54 -9.41 33.56
N VAL A 18 -16.96 -10.47 32.89
CA VAL A 18 -17.95 -11.41 33.44
C VAL A 18 -17.21 -12.24 34.49
N ASP A 19 -17.37 -11.88 35.76
CA ASP A 19 -17.00 -12.74 36.87
C ASP A 19 -17.89 -13.99 36.83
N MET A 20 -17.29 -15.15 36.52
CA MET A 20 -17.95 -16.44 36.64
C MET A 20 -18.05 -16.80 38.12
N ASN A 21 -19.20 -16.51 38.73
CA ASN A 21 -19.62 -17.22 39.93
C ASN A 21 -20.96 -17.94 39.66
N SER A 22 -20.88 -19.27 39.71
CA SER A 22 -21.89 -20.28 40.01
C SER A 22 -23.39 -19.94 39.81
N THR A 23 -24.03 -20.80 39.02
CA THR A 23 -25.49 -21.12 38.97
C THR A 23 -26.44 -20.01 38.52
N GLU A 24 -26.89 -20.04 37.26
CA GLU A 24 -28.32 -20.09 36.85
C GLU A 24 -28.52 -20.03 35.31
N ASN A 25 -29.48 -20.84 34.84
CA ASN A 25 -30.12 -21.01 33.52
C ASN A 25 -29.54 -20.37 32.24
N CYS A 26 -29.24 -21.23 31.26
CA CYS A 26 -28.98 -20.87 29.87
C CYS A 26 -30.30 -20.57 29.14
N THR A 27 -30.72 -19.31 29.14
CA THR A 27 -31.58 -18.78 28.08
C THR A 27 -30.70 -18.35 26.91
N THR A 28 -30.82 -19.05 25.79
CA THR A 28 -30.16 -18.75 24.52
C THR A 28 -30.77 -17.48 23.92
N SER A 29 -30.47 -16.32 24.48
CA SER A 29 -30.65 -15.06 23.78
C SER A 29 -29.52 -14.96 22.77
N GLY A 30 -29.82 -15.27 21.51
CA GLY A 30 -28.93 -14.97 20.39
C GLY A 30 -28.71 -13.47 20.32
N VAL A 31 -27.63 -12.99 20.95
CA VAL A 31 -27.25 -11.59 20.88
C VAL A 31 -26.62 -11.38 19.51
N THR A 32 -27.42 -10.96 18.55
CA THR A 32 -26.92 -10.28 17.34
C THR A 32 -26.37 -8.93 17.79
N VAL A 33 -25.11 -8.89 18.23
CA VAL A 33 -24.35 -7.64 18.35
C VAL A 33 -23.95 -7.21 16.94
N ALA A 34 -24.92 -6.82 16.12
CA ALA A 34 -24.68 -5.79 15.13
C ALA A 34 -24.70 -4.50 15.94
N ALA A 35 -23.57 -4.15 16.56
CA ALA A 35 -23.45 -2.90 17.28
C ALA A 35 -23.78 -1.76 16.31
N ASP A 36 -24.73 -0.92 16.69
CA ASP A 36 -25.01 0.38 16.08
C ASP A 36 -23.76 1.26 16.22
N ILE A 37 -22.76 1.02 15.36
CA ILE A 37 -21.63 1.92 15.21
C ILE A 37 -22.16 3.08 14.37
N PRO A 38 -22.34 4.28 14.95
CA PRO A 38 -22.82 5.42 14.17
C PRO A 38 -21.84 5.68 13.03
N PRO A 39 -22.33 6.01 11.83
CA PRO A 39 -21.44 6.26 10.69
C PRO A 39 -20.46 7.38 11.07
N PRO A 40 -19.16 7.23 10.75
CA PRO A 40 -18.14 8.18 11.21
C PRO A 40 -18.27 9.56 10.56
N HIS A 41 -19.14 9.70 9.55
CA HIS A 41 -19.36 10.91 8.80
C HIS A 41 -20.84 11.01 8.37
N GLU A 42 -21.26 12.24 8.08
CA GLU A 42 -22.59 12.55 7.56
C GLU A 42 -22.88 11.83 6.23
N LEU A 43 -24.13 11.41 6.02
CA LEU A 43 -24.54 10.63 4.84
C LEU A 43 -24.15 11.29 3.50
N TRP A 44 -24.30 12.62 3.41
CA TRP A 44 -23.96 13.35 2.19
C TRP A 44 -22.46 13.27 1.89
N LEU A 45 -21.62 13.29 2.91
CA LEU A 45 -20.16 13.16 2.77
C LEU A 45 -19.79 11.74 2.37
N THR A 46 -20.46 10.72 2.93
CA THR A 46 -20.30 9.30 2.52
C THR A 46 -20.52 9.15 1.02
N ILE A 47 -21.64 9.70 0.54
CA ILE A 47 -22.06 9.59 -0.86
C ILE A 47 -21.05 10.29 -1.76
N ILE A 48 -20.64 11.52 -1.42
CA ILE A 48 -19.66 12.26 -2.22
C ILE A 48 -18.32 11.52 -2.28
N LEU A 49 -17.79 11.06 -1.13
CA LEU A 49 -16.53 10.32 -1.07
C LEU A 49 -16.62 9.01 -1.85
N GLY A 50 -17.69 8.24 -1.66
CA GLY A 50 -17.90 6.97 -2.36
C GLY A 50 -17.96 7.14 -3.88
N VAL A 51 -18.71 8.12 -4.37
CA VAL A 51 -18.81 8.42 -5.82
C VAL A 51 -17.47 8.89 -6.38
N LEU A 52 -16.78 9.79 -5.68
CA LEU A 52 -15.49 10.32 -6.12
C LEU A 52 -14.41 9.24 -6.17
N VAL A 53 -14.30 8.41 -5.14
CA VAL A 53 -13.33 7.31 -5.13
C VAL A 53 -13.68 6.25 -6.18
N ALA A 54 -14.95 5.89 -6.34
CA ALA A 54 -15.37 4.97 -7.40
C ALA A 54 -14.99 5.49 -8.79
N PHE A 55 -15.18 6.78 -9.05
CA PHE A 55 -14.76 7.41 -10.30
C PHE A 55 -13.23 7.33 -10.49
N ILE A 56 -12.44 7.68 -9.46
CA ILE A 56 -10.98 7.58 -9.50
C ILE A 56 -10.53 6.15 -9.79
N VAL A 57 -11.10 5.16 -9.09
CA VAL A 57 -10.79 3.74 -9.30
C VAL A 57 -11.03 3.32 -10.74
N VAL A 58 -12.19 3.68 -11.32
CA VAL A 58 -12.51 3.35 -12.72
C VAL A 58 -11.50 3.96 -13.68
N VAL A 59 -11.16 5.24 -13.50
CA VAL A 59 -10.19 5.93 -14.36
C VAL A 59 -8.79 5.33 -14.23
N THR A 60 -8.33 5.08 -12.99
CA THR A 60 -7.02 4.48 -12.72
C THR A 60 -6.91 3.07 -13.31
N VAL A 61 -7.93 2.24 -13.12
CA VAL A 61 -7.93 0.87 -13.67
C VAL A 61 -8.00 0.89 -15.19
N ALA A 62 -8.93 1.64 -15.78
CA ALA A 62 -9.06 1.71 -17.23
C ALA A 62 -7.79 2.23 -17.90
N GLY A 63 -7.20 3.31 -17.38
CA GLY A 63 -5.97 3.90 -17.92
C GLY A 63 -4.79 2.92 -17.89
N ASN A 64 -4.56 2.25 -16.76
CA ASN A 64 -3.43 1.33 -16.64
C ASN A 64 -3.65 0.00 -17.37
N VAL A 65 -4.90 -0.49 -17.49
CA VAL A 65 -5.22 -1.61 -18.38
C VAL A 65 -4.87 -1.27 -19.82
N LEU A 66 -5.22 -0.08 -20.31
CA LEU A 66 -4.89 0.35 -21.67
C LEU A 66 -3.37 0.40 -21.91
N VAL A 67 -2.59 0.86 -20.94
CA VAL A 67 -1.12 0.85 -21.01
C VAL A 67 -0.59 -0.58 -21.15
N LEU A 68 -1.08 -1.51 -20.33
CA LEU A 68 -0.68 -2.91 -20.40
C LEU A 68 -1.12 -3.59 -21.70
N LEU A 69 -2.33 -3.29 -22.19
CA LEU A 69 -2.82 -3.81 -23.46
C LEU A 69 -1.96 -3.33 -24.62
N SER A 70 -1.60 -2.05 -24.65
CA SER A 70 -0.69 -1.49 -25.66
C SER A 70 0.66 -2.21 -25.65
N PHE A 71 1.24 -2.43 -24.47
CA PHE A 71 2.49 -3.17 -24.32
C PHE A 71 2.38 -4.65 -24.74
N ALA A 72 1.25 -5.30 -24.46
CA ALA A 72 1.02 -6.69 -24.78
C ALA A 72 0.80 -6.93 -26.28
N LEU A 73 0.02 -6.06 -26.94
CA LEU A 73 -0.36 -6.22 -28.35
C LEU A 73 0.78 -5.81 -29.31
N GLU A 74 1.49 -4.73 -29.02
CA GLU A 74 2.47 -4.17 -29.94
C GLU A 74 3.89 -4.66 -29.63
N ARG A 75 4.44 -5.51 -30.50
CA ARG A 75 5.80 -6.05 -30.32
C ARG A 75 6.88 -4.98 -30.48
N THR A 76 6.65 -3.96 -31.32
CA THR A 76 7.62 -2.89 -31.54
C THR A 76 7.83 -1.99 -30.31
N ILE A 77 6.86 -1.98 -29.38
CA ILE A 77 6.90 -1.23 -28.12
C ILE A 77 7.68 -1.98 -27.03
N ARG A 78 8.06 -3.26 -27.20
CA ARG A 78 8.77 -4.07 -26.19
C ARG A 78 10.26 -3.74 -26.10
N GLN A 79 10.57 -2.49 -25.78
CA GLN A 79 11.92 -2.00 -25.54
C GLN A 79 12.26 -2.11 -24.04
N PRO A 80 13.55 -2.25 -23.66
CA PRO A 80 13.95 -2.39 -22.26
C PRO A 80 13.36 -1.32 -21.35
N THR A 81 13.37 -0.04 -21.75
CA THR A 81 12.80 1.06 -20.95
C THR A 81 11.29 0.92 -20.70
N ASN A 82 10.55 0.29 -21.62
CA ASN A 82 9.09 0.18 -21.53
C ASN A 82 8.65 -0.91 -20.52
N TYR A 83 9.54 -1.81 -20.11
CA TYR A 83 9.26 -2.73 -19.01
C TYR A 83 9.07 -2.01 -17.66
N PHE A 84 9.74 -0.88 -17.44
CA PHE A 84 9.47 -0.07 -16.25
C PHE A 84 8.08 0.57 -16.28
N ILE A 85 7.63 1.02 -17.46
CA ILE A 85 6.29 1.59 -17.65
C ILE A 85 5.23 0.50 -17.40
N ALA A 86 5.45 -0.71 -17.91
CA ALA A 86 4.58 -1.85 -17.62
C ALA A 86 4.55 -2.17 -16.11
N SER A 87 5.70 -2.13 -15.43
CA SER A 87 5.77 -2.33 -13.97
C SER A 87 4.96 -1.28 -13.20
N LEU A 88 5.04 0.00 -13.59
CA LEU A 88 4.21 1.07 -13.00
C LEU A 88 2.72 0.80 -13.21
N ALA A 89 2.33 0.42 -14.42
CA ALA A 89 0.93 0.13 -14.73
C ALA A 89 0.40 -1.06 -13.90
N VAL A 90 1.22 -2.09 -13.66
CA VAL A 90 0.85 -3.20 -12.76
C VAL A 90 0.68 -2.72 -11.31
N SER A 91 1.60 -1.91 -10.77
CA SER A 91 1.45 -1.40 -9.40
C SER A 91 0.21 -0.51 -9.25
N ASP A 92 -0.04 0.37 -10.22
CA ASP A 92 -1.19 1.28 -10.18
C ASP A 92 -2.52 0.53 -10.33
N LEU A 93 -2.54 -0.58 -11.09
CA LEU A 93 -3.70 -1.47 -11.13
C LEU A 93 -3.96 -2.12 -9.79
N LEU A 94 -2.93 -2.62 -9.10
CA LEU A 94 -3.10 -3.23 -7.78
C LEU A 94 -3.60 -2.20 -6.75
N ILE A 95 -3.05 -0.97 -6.79
CA ILE A 95 -3.50 0.12 -5.93
C ILE A 95 -4.96 0.47 -6.23
N GLY A 96 -5.31 0.67 -7.50
CA GLY A 96 -6.67 1.05 -7.90
C GLY A 96 -7.71 -0.04 -7.66
N SER A 97 -7.37 -1.31 -7.88
CA SER A 97 -8.32 -2.43 -7.78
C SER A 97 -8.46 -3.01 -6.37
N PHE A 98 -7.41 -2.97 -5.55
CA PHE A 98 -7.42 -3.58 -4.21
C PHE A 98 -7.22 -2.56 -3.10
N SER A 99 -6.19 -1.71 -3.19
CA SER A 99 -5.87 -0.80 -2.08
C SER A 99 -6.94 0.27 -1.88
N MET A 100 -7.34 0.96 -2.96
CA MET A 100 -8.34 2.02 -2.92
C MET A 100 -9.70 1.52 -2.40
N PRO A 101 -10.26 0.38 -2.86
CA PRO A 101 -11.52 -0.14 -2.30
C PRO A 101 -11.42 -0.57 -0.84
N CYS A 102 -10.34 -1.25 -0.43
CA CYS A 102 -10.15 -1.64 0.97
C CYS A 102 -9.99 -0.41 1.89
N PHE A 103 -9.24 0.59 1.45
CA PHE A 103 -9.12 1.86 2.17
C PHE A 103 -10.46 2.59 2.28
N THR A 104 -11.24 2.61 1.19
CA THR A 104 -12.58 3.21 1.17
C THR A 104 -13.52 2.49 2.13
N LEU A 105 -13.50 1.15 2.15
CA LEU A 105 -14.29 0.36 3.09
C LEU A 105 -13.96 0.74 4.54
N TYR A 106 -12.68 0.81 4.89
CA TYR A 106 -12.22 1.20 6.23
C TYR A 106 -12.67 2.62 6.58
N LEU A 107 -12.54 3.56 5.65
CA LEU A 107 -12.91 4.96 5.86
C LEU A 107 -14.43 5.15 5.97
N LEU A 108 -15.22 4.41 5.18
CA LEU A 108 -16.67 4.53 5.19
C LEU A 108 -17.32 3.86 6.42
N LEU A 109 -16.78 2.73 6.88
CA LEU A 109 -17.29 2.05 8.07
C LEU A 109 -16.75 2.64 9.37
N GLY A 110 -15.55 3.25 9.35
CA GLY A 110 -14.86 3.73 10.55
C GLY A 110 -14.23 2.60 11.37
N TYR A 111 -14.33 1.36 10.87
CA TYR A 111 -13.76 0.17 11.47
C TYR A 111 -13.44 -0.86 10.38
N TRP A 112 -12.65 -1.87 10.73
CA TRP A 112 -12.24 -2.95 9.84
C TRP A 112 -13.05 -4.24 10.08
N PRO A 113 -13.94 -4.64 9.14
CA PRO A 113 -14.81 -5.80 9.33
C PRO A 113 -14.21 -7.14 8.85
N LEU A 114 -13.14 -7.12 8.04
CA LEU A 114 -12.66 -8.32 7.31
C LEU A 114 -11.70 -9.21 8.12
N GLY A 115 -11.54 -8.94 9.41
CA GLY A 115 -10.66 -9.69 10.32
C GLY A 115 -9.17 -9.32 10.18
N GLU A 116 -8.38 -9.81 11.13
CA GLU A 116 -6.97 -9.41 11.31
C GLU A 116 -6.06 -9.87 10.16
N LEU A 117 -6.24 -11.10 9.67
CA LEU A 117 -5.41 -11.63 8.58
C LEU A 117 -5.57 -10.81 7.29
N VAL A 118 -6.80 -10.42 6.94
CA VAL A 118 -7.05 -9.64 5.72
C VAL A 118 -6.51 -8.22 5.89
N CYS A 119 -6.57 -7.66 7.10
CA CYS A 119 -5.93 -6.37 7.40
C CYS A 119 -4.41 -6.44 7.16
N ASP A 120 -3.74 -7.43 7.75
CA ASP A 120 -2.28 -7.55 7.65
C ASP A 120 -1.83 -7.81 6.20
N LEU A 121 -2.59 -8.62 5.44
CA LEU A 121 -2.35 -8.86 4.02
C LEU A 121 -2.59 -7.63 3.15
N TRP A 122 -3.67 -6.88 3.41
CA TRP A 122 -3.97 -5.65 2.68
C TRP A 122 -2.88 -4.59 2.92
N LEU A 123 -2.50 -4.35 4.18
CA LEU A 123 -1.44 -3.42 4.53
C LEU A 123 -0.09 -3.86 3.93
N ALA A 124 0.24 -5.15 3.99
CA ALA A 124 1.45 -5.69 3.38
C ALA A 124 1.47 -5.47 1.86
N LEU A 125 0.35 -5.74 1.18
CA LEU A 125 0.22 -5.50 -0.25
C LEU A 125 0.36 -4.01 -0.57
N ASP A 126 -0.40 -3.13 0.10
CA ASP A 126 -0.43 -1.69 -0.16
C ASP A 126 0.95 -1.04 -0.03
N TRP A 127 1.66 -1.34 1.06
CA TRP A 127 3.01 -0.81 1.30
C TRP A 127 4.01 -1.37 0.28
N THR A 128 3.88 -2.65 -0.08
CA THR A 128 4.71 -3.30 -1.10
C THR A 128 4.52 -2.66 -2.48
N VAL A 129 3.28 -2.49 -2.95
CA VAL A 129 3.01 -1.95 -4.28
C VAL A 129 3.40 -0.47 -4.38
N CYS A 130 3.21 0.31 -3.30
CA CYS A 130 3.65 1.70 -3.25
C CYS A 130 5.18 1.80 -3.35
N LEU A 131 5.93 0.99 -2.60
CA LEU A 131 7.39 1.01 -2.66
C LEU A 131 7.93 0.42 -3.98
N ALA A 132 7.28 -0.60 -4.54
CA ALA A 132 7.61 -1.12 -5.86
C ALA A 132 7.42 -0.05 -6.95
N SER A 133 6.35 0.74 -6.88
CA SER A 133 6.12 1.89 -7.77
C SER A 133 7.24 2.93 -7.60
N GLN A 134 7.54 3.35 -6.37
CA GLN A 134 8.62 4.28 -6.05
C GLN A 134 9.97 3.83 -6.61
N TYR A 135 10.35 2.57 -6.40
CA TYR A 135 11.59 2.02 -6.93
C TYR A 135 11.59 1.89 -8.46
N THR A 136 10.43 1.63 -9.06
CA THR A 136 10.29 1.64 -10.52
C THR A 136 10.57 3.03 -11.08
N VAL A 137 9.99 4.09 -10.49
CA VAL A 137 10.29 5.49 -10.89
C VAL A 137 11.75 5.83 -10.65
N PHE A 138 12.33 5.42 -9.52
CA PHE A 138 13.75 5.59 -9.23
C PHE A 138 14.64 4.99 -10.34
N PHE A 139 14.38 3.75 -10.74
CA PHE A 139 15.15 3.12 -11.81
C PHE A 139 14.90 3.74 -13.18
N ILE A 140 13.70 4.27 -13.46
CA ILE A 140 13.45 5.08 -14.67
C ILE A 140 14.35 6.32 -14.69
N THR A 141 14.46 7.02 -13.55
CA THR A 141 15.35 8.20 -13.44
C THR A 141 16.80 7.82 -13.68
N VAL A 142 17.25 6.69 -13.12
CA VAL A 142 18.62 6.17 -13.32
C VAL A 142 18.86 5.75 -14.77
N ASP A 143 17.94 5.02 -15.41
CA ASP A 143 18.02 4.63 -16.84
C ASP A 143 18.16 5.86 -17.73
N ARG A 144 17.33 6.88 -17.48
CA ARG A 144 17.40 8.16 -18.22
C ARG A 144 18.73 8.87 -18.00
N PHE A 145 19.21 8.95 -16.77
CA PHE A 145 20.50 9.58 -16.46
C PHE A 145 21.65 8.95 -17.25
N PHE A 146 21.78 7.63 -17.22
CA PHE A 146 22.84 6.95 -17.95
C PHE A 146 22.66 7.00 -19.47
N SER A 147 21.42 6.95 -19.96
CA SER A 147 21.12 7.08 -21.39
C SER A 147 21.51 8.46 -21.94
N VAL A 148 21.42 9.52 -21.13
CA VAL A 148 21.76 10.88 -21.53
C VAL A 148 23.26 11.15 -21.37
N LYS A 149 23.85 10.85 -20.20
CA LYS A 149 25.24 11.24 -19.90
C LYS A 149 26.28 10.29 -20.52
N ILE A 150 25.96 9.01 -20.76
CA ILE A 150 26.92 8.03 -21.32
C ILE A 150 26.27 7.14 -22.39
N PRO A 151 25.76 7.74 -23.49
CA PRO A 151 24.89 7.04 -24.45
C PRO A 151 25.56 5.83 -25.11
N ALA A 152 26.82 5.94 -25.54
CA ALA A 152 27.51 4.88 -26.28
C ALA A 152 27.74 3.62 -25.42
N LYS A 153 28.23 3.80 -24.19
CA LYS A 153 28.47 2.68 -23.26
C LYS A 153 27.16 2.10 -22.74
N TYR A 154 26.19 2.95 -22.42
CA TYR A 154 24.92 2.52 -21.87
C TYR A 154 24.06 1.74 -22.88
N ARG A 155 24.06 2.14 -24.15
CA ARG A 155 23.31 1.44 -25.21
C ARG A 155 23.73 -0.04 -25.35
N HIS A 156 25.02 -0.34 -25.21
CA HIS A 156 25.51 -1.72 -25.26
C HIS A 156 25.25 -2.47 -23.94
N TRP A 157 25.31 -1.77 -22.81
CA TRP A 157 25.08 -2.39 -21.50
C TRP A 157 23.61 -2.76 -21.26
N ARG A 158 22.67 -1.95 -21.76
CA ARG A 158 21.22 -2.08 -21.55
C ARG A 158 20.63 -3.22 -22.36
N THR A 159 20.53 -4.39 -21.74
CA THR A 159 19.87 -5.58 -22.29
C THR A 159 18.53 -5.82 -21.61
N GLU A 160 17.59 -6.44 -22.32
CA GLU A 160 16.26 -6.78 -21.80
C GLU A 160 16.35 -7.60 -20.51
N LYS A 161 17.20 -8.62 -20.47
CA LYS A 161 17.41 -9.47 -19.29
C LYS A 161 17.77 -8.65 -18.04
N LYS A 162 18.68 -7.67 -18.16
CA LYS A 162 19.08 -6.83 -17.04
C LYS A 162 17.94 -5.94 -16.55
N VAL A 163 17.16 -5.37 -17.47
CA VAL A 163 16.03 -4.53 -17.08
C VAL A 163 14.93 -5.37 -16.40
N VAL A 164 14.62 -6.55 -16.94
CA VAL A 164 13.69 -7.48 -16.29
C VAL A 164 14.19 -7.91 -14.90
N THR A 165 15.50 -8.12 -14.73
CA THR A 165 16.08 -8.33 -13.39
C THR A 165 15.87 -7.12 -12.49
N MET A 166 16.15 -5.89 -12.96
CA MET A 166 15.94 -4.67 -12.18
C MET A 166 14.48 -4.53 -11.75
N VAL A 167 13.53 -4.73 -12.66
CA VAL A 167 12.09 -4.75 -12.34
C VAL A 167 11.79 -5.84 -11.33
N SER A 168 12.27 -7.07 -11.52
CA SER A 168 12.03 -8.15 -10.54
C SER A 168 12.53 -7.79 -9.14
N LEU A 169 13.67 -7.10 -9.03
CA LEU A 169 14.19 -6.61 -7.77
C LEU A 169 13.30 -5.53 -7.15
N THR A 170 12.67 -4.64 -7.94
CA THR A 170 11.73 -3.65 -7.39
C THR A 170 10.49 -4.26 -6.76
N TRP A 171 10.13 -5.50 -7.13
CA TRP A 171 9.03 -6.23 -6.51
C TRP A 171 9.49 -7.09 -5.32
N ILE A 172 10.59 -7.82 -5.49
CA ILE A 172 11.08 -8.77 -4.48
C ILE A 172 11.53 -8.04 -3.21
N PHE A 173 12.30 -6.94 -3.32
CA PHE A 173 12.82 -6.24 -2.15
C PHE A 173 11.71 -5.66 -1.26
N PRO A 174 10.73 -4.89 -1.79
CA PRO A 174 9.60 -4.41 -0.98
C PRO A 174 8.75 -5.52 -0.39
N THR A 175 8.49 -6.58 -1.17
CA THR A 175 7.71 -7.73 -0.70
C THR A 175 8.38 -8.37 0.51
N LEU A 176 9.70 -8.63 0.41
CA LEU A 176 10.44 -9.24 1.51
C LEU A 176 10.43 -8.35 2.75
N ILE A 177 10.62 -7.04 2.59
CA ILE A 177 10.64 -6.10 3.72
C ILE A 177 9.27 -6.01 4.37
N PHE A 178 8.23 -5.60 3.63
CA PHE A 178 6.94 -5.29 4.24
C PHE A 178 6.13 -6.53 4.59
N PHE A 179 6.17 -7.60 3.79
CA PHE A 179 5.46 -8.81 4.14
C PHE A 179 6.04 -9.44 5.41
N THR A 180 7.37 -9.50 5.52
CA THR A 180 8.04 -10.02 6.73
C THR A 180 7.81 -9.09 7.92
N SER A 181 7.95 -7.77 7.75
CA SER A 181 7.78 -6.84 8.86
C SER A 181 6.33 -6.71 9.31
N ILE A 182 5.33 -6.75 8.43
CA ILE A 182 3.91 -6.58 8.82
C ILE A 182 3.36 -7.88 9.43
N VAL A 183 3.52 -9.00 8.74
CA VAL A 183 2.99 -10.29 9.21
C VAL A 183 3.82 -10.85 10.36
N GLY A 184 5.14 -10.63 10.33
CA GLY A 184 6.09 -11.15 11.30
C GLY A 184 6.14 -10.38 12.63
N TRP A 185 5.74 -9.10 12.68
CA TRP A 185 5.91 -8.26 13.87
C TRP A 185 5.27 -8.84 15.14
N GLN A 186 4.07 -9.38 15.01
CA GLN A 186 3.35 -10.02 16.12
C GLN A 186 4.12 -11.18 16.76
N TYR A 187 4.95 -11.89 15.98
CA TYR A 187 5.77 -13.00 16.46
C TYR A 187 7.06 -12.51 17.12
N PHE A 188 7.63 -11.38 16.67
CA PHE A 188 8.79 -10.77 17.31
C PHE A 188 8.47 -10.17 18.68
N VAL A 189 7.31 -9.50 18.79
CA VAL A 189 6.88 -8.84 20.04
C VAL A 189 6.10 -9.81 20.94
N GLY A 190 5.58 -10.91 20.39
CA GLY A 190 4.81 -11.93 21.10
C GLY A 190 3.36 -11.54 21.42
N LYS A 191 2.89 -10.39 20.92
CA LYS A 191 1.51 -9.90 21.06
C LYS A 191 1.11 -8.98 19.90
N ARG A 192 -0.18 -8.94 19.58
CA ARG A 192 -0.78 -7.96 18.67
C ARG A 192 -1.02 -6.65 19.42
N THR A 193 -0.47 -5.54 18.94
CA THR A 193 -0.62 -4.20 19.54
C THR A 193 -1.79 -3.39 18.96
N VAL A 194 -2.34 -3.82 17.82
CA VAL A 194 -3.47 -3.15 17.14
C VAL A 194 -4.77 -3.44 17.87
N LYS A 195 -5.59 -2.40 18.09
CA LYS A 195 -6.88 -2.53 18.78
C LYS A 195 -7.87 -3.36 17.94
N PRO A 196 -8.84 -4.05 18.59
CA PRO A 196 -9.93 -4.69 17.86
C PRO A 196 -10.63 -3.70 16.93
N LEU A 197 -11.05 -4.15 15.76
CA LEU A 197 -11.77 -3.36 14.75
C LEU A 197 -10.95 -2.23 14.10
N GLN A 198 -9.66 -2.06 14.43
CA GLN A 198 -8.76 -1.15 13.73
C GLN A 198 -7.84 -1.92 12.78
N CYS A 199 -7.42 -1.25 11.70
CA CYS A 199 -6.44 -1.82 10.76
C CYS A 199 -5.28 -0.86 10.56
N GLU A 200 -4.21 -1.10 11.32
CA GLU A 200 -3.02 -0.25 11.38
C GLU A 200 -1.75 -1.11 11.40
N VAL A 201 -0.62 -0.55 10.95
CA VAL A 201 0.66 -1.25 10.90
C VAL A 201 1.31 -1.27 12.28
N GLN A 202 1.59 -2.47 12.80
CA GLN A 202 2.06 -2.65 14.18
C GLN A 202 3.41 -2.00 14.48
N PHE A 203 4.38 -2.11 13.56
CA PHE A 203 5.72 -1.55 13.80
C PHE A 203 5.74 -0.02 13.81
N MET A 204 4.66 0.65 13.35
CA MET A 204 4.53 2.12 13.48
C MET A 204 4.41 2.58 14.94
N SER A 205 4.16 1.67 15.88
CA SER A 205 4.23 1.95 17.32
C SER A 205 5.66 2.18 17.83
N ASP A 206 6.69 1.70 17.13
CA ASP A 206 8.10 1.96 17.46
C ASP A 206 8.60 3.16 16.62
N PRO A 207 8.80 4.34 17.24
CA PRO A 207 9.19 5.54 16.51
C PRO A 207 10.60 5.45 15.93
N LEU A 208 11.53 4.74 16.57
CA LEU A 208 12.90 4.62 16.09
C LEU A 208 12.95 3.73 14.85
N PHE A 209 12.32 2.56 14.91
CA PHE A 209 12.25 1.64 13.79
C PHE A 209 11.54 2.28 12.58
N THR A 210 10.42 2.94 12.83
CA THR A 210 9.65 3.64 11.78
C THR A 210 10.44 4.78 11.14
N PHE A 211 11.16 5.57 11.94
CA PHE A 211 11.99 6.65 11.44
C PHE A 211 13.15 6.14 10.58
N LEU A 212 13.87 5.12 11.05
CA LEU A 212 14.97 4.50 10.30
C LEU A 212 14.49 3.89 8.98
N LEU A 213 13.38 3.16 9.00
CA LEU A 213 12.77 2.62 7.79
C LEU A 213 12.40 3.74 6.81
N THR A 214 11.69 4.78 7.27
CA THR A 214 11.27 5.89 6.43
C THR A 214 12.46 6.59 5.78
N ILE A 215 13.57 6.78 6.50
CA ILE A 215 14.81 7.30 5.90
C ILE A 215 15.33 6.38 4.81
N GLY A 216 15.43 5.08 5.11
CA GLY A 216 15.98 4.08 4.21
C GLY A 216 15.22 3.96 2.89
N TYR A 217 13.90 3.75 2.96
CA TYR A 217 13.10 3.43 1.77
C TYR A 217 12.50 4.64 1.07
N TYR A 218 12.35 5.80 1.72
CA TYR A 218 11.72 6.98 1.13
C TYR A 218 12.71 8.12 0.91
N TRP A 219 13.37 8.61 1.97
CA TRP A 219 14.20 9.82 1.87
C TRP A 219 15.47 9.61 1.05
N ILE A 220 16.19 8.50 1.25
CA ILE A 220 17.41 8.22 0.48
C ILE A 220 17.11 8.13 -1.03
N PRO A 221 16.15 7.32 -1.50
CA PRO A 221 15.81 7.26 -2.93
C PRO A 221 15.36 8.62 -3.48
N LEU A 222 14.56 9.37 -2.73
CA LEU A 222 14.05 10.67 -3.15
C LEU A 222 15.18 11.69 -3.32
N CYS A 223 16.12 11.79 -2.37
CA CYS A 223 17.28 12.66 -2.49
C CYS A 223 18.14 12.31 -3.71
N VAL A 224 18.35 11.01 -3.96
CA VAL A 224 19.09 10.56 -5.15
C VAL A 224 18.35 10.92 -6.43
N MET A 225 17.03 10.73 -6.51
CA MET A 225 16.25 11.13 -7.68
C MET A 225 16.35 12.62 -7.96
N ILE A 226 16.22 13.46 -6.92
CA ILE A 226 16.35 14.91 -7.06
C ILE A 226 17.74 15.28 -7.58
N GLY A 227 18.80 14.71 -7.01
CA GLY A 227 20.17 14.94 -7.47
C GLY A 227 20.38 14.54 -8.94
N LEU A 228 19.87 13.37 -9.34
CA LEU A 228 19.96 12.89 -10.72
C LEU A 228 19.19 13.79 -11.68
N TYR A 229 17.97 14.21 -11.33
CA TYR A 229 17.17 15.12 -12.15
C TYR A 229 17.80 16.51 -12.29
N GLY A 230 18.36 17.06 -11.20
CA GLY A 230 19.06 18.34 -11.23
C GLY A 230 20.24 18.33 -12.19
N VAL A 231 21.03 17.24 -12.19
CA VAL A 231 22.16 17.06 -13.13
C VAL A 231 21.68 16.79 -14.57
N LEU A 232 20.46 16.29 -14.76
CA LEU A 232 19.87 16.04 -16.08
C LEU A 232 19.39 17.33 -16.76
N GLN A 233 19.05 18.36 -15.98
CA GLN A 233 18.61 19.68 -16.47
C GLN A 233 19.77 20.66 -16.73
N ILE A 234 21.01 20.26 -16.45
CA ILE A 234 22.26 21.00 -16.74
C ILE A 234 23.05 20.25 -17.81
#